data_AF-A0A932LW73-F1
#
_entry.id   AF-A0A932LW73-F1
#
_cell.length_a   1.000
_cell.length_b   1.000
_cell.length_c   1.000
_cell.angle_alpha   90.00
_cell.angle_beta   90.00
_cell.angle_gamma   90.00
#
_symmetry.space_group_name_H-M   'P 1'
#
loop_
_entity.id
_entity.type
_entity.pdbx_description
1 polymer ?
#
loop_
_entity_poly.entity_id
_entity_poly.type
_entity_poly.pdbx_seq_one_letter_code
_entity_poly.pdbx_strand_id
1 'polypeptide(L)'
;MALEGTLKDFNLPDIFQLIGYQRKTGLLTLSRESESLTVSIVDGNVVWATPGEEAFDEMVGRALARRGLVSQTLVEELTRKRRETQQGLVYLLLKQGDVPPLDLQRVVETKVREALYRVFRWRDGRYQFMALATVDLSQGRIDPISTENLLLEAIRQMDEWPLIHRQLPSLDLKVRKNEERLGAVDVEKLTPAERTVLELADGSGTAREIAELSGLGEFDACKAMADLIADGSLTVVASEQVLRAAAEAAPARRETPAWLLRGLLGAVVAAALFLQIAVWRQDPLHLLPSAGGGEAGWDRLRQRKLHADLWQVERALHLYLLTTGRLPVRLEALVEAGYLSARALRDPWGQPLRYQAQGLEYRLDGSRALPRPGR
;
A
#
# COMPACT_ATOMS: atom_id res chain seq x y z
N MET A 1 -23.40 -5.53 13.92
CA MET A 1 -23.74 -4.12 13.69
C MET A 1 -23.08 -3.70 12.39
N ALA A 2 -23.86 -3.15 11.46
CA ALA A 2 -23.34 -2.51 10.26
C ALA A 2 -23.19 -1.02 10.55
N LEU A 3 -22.03 -0.43 10.27
CA LEU A 3 -21.83 1.02 10.30
C LEU A 3 -21.94 1.50 8.85
N GLU A 4 -22.87 2.39 8.55
CA GLU A 4 -23.04 2.93 7.20
C GLU A 4 -23.34 4.43 7.25
N GLY A 5 -22.95 5.14 6.20
CA GLY A 5 -23.14 6.58 6.11
C GLY A 5 -22.45 7.20 4.91
N THR A 6 -22.25 8.51 4.97
CA THR A 6 -21.57 9.27 3.92
C THR A 6 -20.20 9.76 4.37
N LEU A 7 -19.27 9.88 3.42
CA LEU A 7 -17.92 10.42 3.68
C LEU A 7 -17.93 11.93 3.98
N LYS A 8 -19.08 12.61 3.79
CA LYS A 8 -19.26 14.01 4.19
C LYS A 8 -19.53 14.16 5.68
N ASP A 9 -20.29 13.23 6.24
CA ASP A 9 -20.69 13.27 7.66
C ASP A 9 -19.59 12.68 8.55
N PHE A 10 -18.90 11.66 8.04
CA PHE A 10 -17.83 10.98 8.76
C PHE A 10 -16.67 10.70 7.81
N ASN A 11 -15.53 11.35 8.04
CA ASN A 11 -14.42 11.30 7.11
C ASN A 11 -13.76 9.89 7.13
N LEU A 12 -13.07 9.56 6.04
CA LEU A 12 -12.43 8.25 5.91
C LEU A 12 -11.38 7.97 7.00
N PRO A 13 -10.53 8.94 7.41
CA PRO A 13 -9.64 8.76 8.56
C PRO A 13 -10.33 8.29 9.85
N ASP A 14 -11.44 8.91 10.22
CA ASP A 14 -12.19 8.61 11.44
C ASP A 14 -12.79 7.19 11.39
N ILE A 15 -13.23 6.74 10.21
CA ILE A 15 -13.71 5.35 9.97
C ILE A 15 -12.60 4.35 10.29
N PHE A 16 -11.43 4.52 9.68
CA PHE A 16 -10.31 3.62 9.91
C PHE A 16 -9.81 3.68 11.35
N GLN A 17 -9.77 4.86 11.97
CA GLN A 17 -9.39 5.00 13.37
C GLN A 17 -10.34 4.25 14.30
N LEU A 18 -11.66 4.36 14.08
CA LEU A 18 -12.67 3.65 14.87
C LEU A 18 -12.55 2.13 14.73
N ILE A 19 -12.39 1.64 13.49
CA ILE A 19 -12.22 0.22 13.18
C ILE A 19 -10.95 -0.34 13.85
N GLY A 20 -9.85 0.39 13.74
CA GLY A 20 -8.57 0.05 14.36
C GLY A 20 -8.64 0.00 15.87
N TYR A 21 -9.13 1.07 16.50
CA TYR A 21 -9.24 1.19 17.95
C TYR A 21 -10.12 0.08 18.56
N GLN A 22 -11.23 -0.25 17.89
CA GLN A 22 -12.12 -1.33 18.33
C GLN A 22 -11.68 -2.72 17.85
N ARG A 23 -10.54 -2.84 17.16
CA ARG A 23 -9.98 -4.08 16.59
C ARG A 23 -11.02 -4.90 15.83
N LYS A 24 -11.84 -4.23 15.01
CA LYS A 24 -12.92 -4.90 14.27
C LYS A 24 -12.34 -5.77 13.15
N THR A 25 -13.00 -6.90 12.92
CA THR A 25 -12.84 -7.75 11.74
C THR A 25 -14.08 -7.60 10.86
N GLY A 26 -13.90 -7.46 9.55
CA GLY A 26 -15.00 -7.23 8.63
C GLY A 26 -14.58 -6.68 7.28
N LEU A 27 -15.59 -6.30 6.49
CA LEU A 27 -15.43 -5.68 5.19
C LEU A 27 -15.87 -4.22 5.25
N LEU A 28 -15.01 -3.29 4.84
CA LEU A 28 -15.34 -1.89 4.63
C LEU A 28 -15.50 -1.66 3.12
N THR A 29 -16.71 -1.40 2.69
CA THR A 29 -17.02 -1.03 1.30
C THR A 29 -17.16 0.48 1.19
N LEU A 30 -16.39 1.08 0.29
CA LEU A 30 -16.45 2.49 -0.08
C LEU A 30 -16.99 2.59 -1.50
N SER A 31 -17.87 3.56 -1.76
CA SER A 31 -18.42 3.79 -3.09
C SER A 31 -18.58 5.27 -3.41
N ARG A 32 -18.27 5.66 -4.64
CA ARG A 32 -18.44 7.01 -5.17
C ARG A 32 -18.70 6.91 -6.66
N GLU A 33 -19.88 7.37 -7.11
CA GLU A 33 -20.28 7.29 -8.52
C GLU A 33 -20.15 5.86 -9.09
N SER A 34 -19.27 5.66 -10.07
CA SER A 34 -18.94 4.36 -10.67
C SER A 34 -17.74 3.66 -10.01
N GLU A 35 -17.07 4.31 -9.05
CA GLU A 35 -15.94 3.74 -8.33
C GLU A 35 -16.40 3.05 -7.03
N SER A 36 -15.79 1.92 -6.73
CA SER A 36 -15.92 1.24 -5.45
C SER A 36 -14.59 0.66 -5.00
N LEU A 37 -14.43 0.51 -3.68
CA LEU A 37 -13.30 -0.17 -3.05
C LEU A 37 -13.84 -1.01 -1.90
N THR A 38 -13.50 -2.30 -1.87
CA THR A 38 -13.75 -3.17 -0.73
C THR A 38 -12.44 -3.42 0.00
N VAL A 39 -12.40 -3.11 1.29
CA VAL A 39 -11.25 -3.27 2.16
C VAL A 39 -11.54 -4.38 3.16
N SER A 40 -10.71 -5.41 3.14
CA SER A 40 -10.77 -6.51 4.11
C SER A 40 -9.95 -6.18 5.33
N ILE A 41 -10.56 -6.28 6.50
CA ILE A 41 -9.95 -5.89 7.77
C ILE A 41 -10.03 -7.06 8.74
N VAL A 42 -8.90 -7.36 9.38
CA VAL A 42 -8.79 -8.41 10.39
C VAL A 42 -8.11 -7.81 11.62
N ASP A 43 -8.80 -7.88 12.76
CA ASP A 43 -8.28 -7.42 14.05
C ASP A 43 -7.79 -5.96 14.00
N GLY A 44 -8.56 -5.10 13.31
CA GLY A 44 -8.22 -3.69 13.10
C GLY A 44 -7.13 -3.42 12.06
N ASN A 45 -6.59 -4.44 11.39
CA ASN A 45 -5.56 -4.28 10.37
C ASN A 45 -6.12 -4.51 8.97
N VAL A 46 -5.75 -3.67 8.01
CA VAL A 46 -6.07 -3.88 6.59
C VAL A 46 -5.21 -5.01 6.04
N VAL A 47 -5.85 -6.04 5.52
CA VAL A 47 -5.17 -7.23 4.95
C VAL A 47 -5.41 -7.39 3.46
N TRP A 48 -6.36 -6.66 2.88
CA TRP A 48 -6.65 -6.64 1.46
C TRP A 48 -7.46 -5.41 1.08
N ALA A 49 -7.31 -4.91 -0.14
CA ALA A 49 -8.12 -3.82 -0.67
C ALA A 49 -8.19 -3.90 -2.19
N THR A 50 -9.39 -4.06 -2.74
CA THR A 50 -9.56 -4.12 -4.20
C THR A 50 -10.77 -3.31 -4.62
N PRO A 51 -10.75 -2.73 -5.83
CA PRO A 51 -11.98 -2.32 -6.48
C PRO A 51 -12.82 -3.57 -6.80
N GLY A 52 -13.93 -3.38 -7.53
CA GLY A 52 -14.66 -4.51 -8.10
C GLY A 52 -13.73 -5.48 -8.84
N GLU A 53 -14.02 -6.78 -8.74
CA GLU A 53 -13.11 -7.84 -9.16
C GLU A 53 -12.67 -7.72 -10.64
N GLU A 54 -13.58 -7.34 -11.54
CA GLU A 54 -13.25 -7.10 -12.96
C GLU A 54 -12.29 -5.92 -13.15
N ALA A 55 -12.51 -4.82 -12.43
CA ALA A 55 -11.64 -3.65 -12.49
C ALA A 55 -10.26 -3.93 -11.88
N PHE A 56 -10.19 -4.78 -10.84
CA PHE A 56 -8.93 -5.17 -10.24
C PHE A 56 -8.11 -6.05 -11.19
N ASP A 57 -8.74 -7.04 -11.79
CA ASP A 57 -8.10 -7.93 -12.76
C ASP A 57 -7.59 -7.17 -13.98
N GLU A 58 -8.37 -6.23 -14.53
CA GLU A 58 -7.91 -5.39 -15.64
C GLU A 58 -6.68 -4.55 -15.24
N MET A 59 -6.70 -3.97 -14.04
CA MET A 59 -5.58 -3.18 -13.51
C MET A 59 -4.31 -4.02 -13.34
N VAL A 60 -4.43 -5.24 -12.81
CA VAL A 60 -3.30 -6.17 -12.65
C VAL A 60 -2.79 -6.66 -14.01
N GLY A 61 -3.68 -7.10 -14.89
CA GLY A 61 -3.34 -7.58 -16.23
C GLY A 61 -2.62 -6.52 -17.06
N ARG A 62 -3.12 -5.28 -17.05
CA ARG A 62 -2.48 -4.13 -17.71
C ARG A 62 -1.07 -3.87 -17.17
N ALA A 63 -0.92 -3.90 -15.84
CA ALA A 63 0.37 -3.66 -15.19
C ALA A 63 1.41 -4.74 -15.52
N LEU A 64 0.98 -6.01 -15.58
CA LEU A 64 1.84 -7.12 -15.99
C LEU A 64 2.25 -7.02 -17.46
N ALA A 65 1.30 -6.74 -18.35
CA ALA A 65 1.54 -6.66 -19.79
C ALA A 65 2.51 -5.53 -20.13
N ARG A 66 2.33 -4.35 -19.53
CA ARG A 66 3.22 -3.20 -19.76
C ARG A 66 4.64 -3.44 -19.26
N ARG A 67 4.82 -4.19 -18.18
CA ARG A 67 6.13 -4.60 -17.68
C ARG A 67 6.77 -5.73 -18.49
N GLY A 68 6.11 -6.22 -19.54
CA GLY A 68 6.58 -7.34 -20.35
C GLY A 68 6.58 -8.68 -19.62
N LEU A 69 5.89 -8.78 -18.47
CA LEU A 69 5.81 -10.01 -17.67
C LEU A 69 4.83 -11.02 -18.27
N VAL A 70 3.86 -10.54 -19.06
CA VAL A 70 2.89 -11.34 -19.82
C VAL A 70 2.66 -10.70 -21.18
N SER A 71 2.28 -11.50 -22.18
CA SER A 71 1.81 -10.92 -23.44
C SER A 71 0.41 -10.33 -23.29
N GLN A 72 0.14 -9.27 -24.05
CA GLN A 72 -1.20 -8.67 -24.11
C GLN A 72 -2.27 -9.69 -24.55
N THR A 73 -1.91 -10.58 -25.48
CA THR A 73 -2.78 -11.67 -25.95
C THR A 73 -3.15 -12.65 -24.85
N LEU A 74 -2.21 -12.98 -23.96
CA LEU A 74 -2.47 -13.87 -22.82
C LEU A 74 -3.40 -13.22 -21.81
N VAL A 75 -3.21 -11.93 -21.51
CA VAL A 75 -4.12 -11.18 -20.61
C VAL A 75 -5.55 -11.21 -21.16
N GLU A 76 -5.72 -10.97 -22.46
CA GLU A 76 -7.03 -11.03 -23.12
C GLU A 76 -7.66 -12.44 -23.10
N GLU A 77 -6.85 -13.48 -23.30
CA GLU A 77 -7.28 -14.86 -23.21
C GLU A 77 -7.75 -15.23 -21.79
N LEU A 78 -6.93 -14.93 -20.78
CA LEU A 78 -7.25 -15.26 -19.38
C LEU A 78 -8.43 -14.45 -18.85
N THR A 79 -8.57 -13.20 -19.29
CA THR A 79 -9.75 -12.37 -18.99
C THR A 79 -11.02 -12.99 -19.56
N ARG A 80 -10.96 -13.59 -20.76
CA ARG A 80 -12.10 -14.32 -21.35
C ARG A 80 -12.40 -15.60 -20.57
N LYS A 81 -11.38 -16.40 -20.27
CA LYS A 81 -11.49 -17.65 -19.52
C LYS A 81 -12.06 -17.45 -18.12
N ARG A 82 -11.76 -16.31 -17.48
CA ARG A 82 -12.39 -15.90 -16.22
C ARG A 82 -13.91 -15.80 -16.34
N ARG A 83 -14.43 -15.18 -17.40
CA ARG A 83 -15.89 -15.03 -17.60
C ARG A 83 -16.61 -16.38 -17.69
N GLU A 84 -15.90 -17.40 -18.14
CA GLU A 84 -16.41 -18.78 -18.25
C GLU A 84 -16.26 -19.59 -16.95
N THR A 85 -15.18 -19.37 -16.20
CA THR A 85 -14.80 -20.21 -15.03
C THR A 85 -15.05 -19.58 -13.67
N GLN A 86 -15.34 -18.27 -13.61
CA GLN A 86 -15.42 -17.46 -12.38
C GLN A 86 -14.17 -17.53 -11.48
N GLN A 87 -13.01 -17.89 -12.05
CA GLN A 87 -11.73 -17.89 -11.35
C GLN A 87 -11.02 -16.54 -11.54
N GLY A 88 -10.49 -15.96 -10.46
CA GLY A 88 -9.78 -14.67 -10.52
C GLY A 88 -8.52 -14.71 -11.39
N LEU A 89 -8.17 -13.60 -12.04
CA LEU A 89 -7.05 -13.53 -12.98
C LEU A 89 -5.71 -13.96 -12.35
N VAL A 90 -5.44 -13.55 -11.11
CA VAL A 90 -4.20 -13.88 -10.38
C VAL A 90 -4.03 -15.40 -10.25
N TYR A 91 -5.10 -16.12 -9.95
CA TYR A 91 -5.08 -17.58 -9.86
C TYR A 91 -4.80 -18.22 -11.23
N LEU A 92 -5.46 -17.74 -12.28
CA LEU A 92 -5.27 -18.25 -13.63
C LEU A 92 -3.82 -18.05 -14.13
N LEU A 93 -3.23 -16.89 -13.84
CA LEU A 93 -1.82 -16.59 -14.16
C LEU A 93 -0.85 -17.52 -13.43
N LEU A 94 -1.06 -17.75 -12.13
CA LEU A 94 -0.23 -18.69 -11.37
C LEU A 94 -0.34 -20.12 -11.88
N LYS A 95 -1.54 -20.53 -12.32
CA LYS A 95 -1.78 -21.86 -12.85
C LYS A 95 -1.14 -22.09 -14.23
N GLN A 96 -1.07 -21.06 -15.08
CA GLN A 96 -0.37 -21.15 -16.36
C GLN A 96 1.15 -21.20 -16.18
N GLY A 97 1.68 -20.49 -15.17
CA GLY A 97 3.11 -20.51 -14.85
C GLY A 97 3.98 -19.54 -15.67
N ASP A 98 3.37 -18.69 -16.50
CA ASP A 98 4.07 -17.72 -17.36
C ASP A 98 4.69 -16.55 -16.59
N VAL A 99 4.22 -16.29 -15.37
CA VAL A 99 4.73 -15.21 -14.51
C VAL A 99 5.34 -15.79 -13.23
N PRO A 100 6.59 -15.42 -12.89
CA PRO A 100 7.16 -15.78 -11.60
C PRO A 100 6.25 -15.34 -10.43
N PRO A 101 5.93 -16.21 -9.47
CA PRO A 101 4.97 -15.89 -8.40
C PRO A 101 5.34 -14.64 -7.59
N LEU A 102 6.64 -14.41 -7.35
CA LEU A 102 7.14 -13.24 -6.64
C LEU A 102 6.89 -11.93 -7.42
N ASP A 103 7.02 -11.94 -8.75
CA ASP A 103 6.79 -10.74 -9.56
C ASP A 103 5.30 -10.42 -9.67
N LEU A 104 4.47 -11.45 -9.82
CA LEU A 104 3.01 -11.30 -9.76
C LEU A 104 2.57 -10.73 -8.41
N GLN A 105 3.11 -11.26 -7.31
CA GLN A 105 2.83 -10.79 -5.96
C GLN A 105 3.18 -9.33 -5.78
N ARG A 106 4.36 -8.89 -6.24
CA ARG A 106 4.78 -7.49 -6.18
C ARG A 106 3.82 -6.58 -6.94
N VAL A 107 3.41 -6.96 -8.15
CA VAL A 107 2.45 -6.17 -8.94
C VAL A 107 1.12 -6.04 -8.20
N VAL A 108 0.60 -7.17 -7.71
CA VAL A 108 -0.67 -7.22 -6.97
C VAL A 108 -0.62 -6.36 -5.71
N GLU A 109 0.45 -6.46 -4.91
CA GLU A 109 0.65 -5.62 -3.71
C GLU A 109 0.66 -4.13 -4.05
N THR A 110 1.41 -3.73 -5.07
CA THR A 110 1.44 -2.33 -5.52
C THR A 110 0.05 -1.85 -5.91
N LYS A 111 -0.72 -2.68 -6.62
CA LYS A 111 -2.08 -2.31 -7.07
C LYS A 111 -3.12 -2.27 -5.95
N VAL A 112 -3.03 -3.17 -4.98
CA VAL A 112 -3.84 -3.10 -3.75
C VAL A 112 -3.56 -1.81 -2.99
N ARG A 113 -2.27 -1.48 -2.84
CA ARG A 113 -1.82 -0.27 -2.13
C ARG A 113 -2.27 1.02 -2.83
N GLU A 114 -2.10 1.09 -4.14
CA GLU A 114 -2.60 2.22 -4.95
C GLU A 114 -4.12 2.40 -4.80
N ALA A 115 -4.89 1.31 -4.90
CA ALA A 115 -6.34 1.37 -4.74
C ALA A 115 -6.75 1.84 -3.34
N LEU A 116 -6.04 1.37 -2.29
CA LEU A 116 -6.27 1.75 -0.90
C LEU A 116 -5.94 3.22 -0.61
N TYR A 117 -4.83 3.76 -1.11
CA TYR A 117 -4.50 5.18 -0.88
C TYR A 117 -5.32 6.12 -1.76
N ARG A 118 -5.76 5.67 -2.94
CA ARG A 118 -6.57 6.49 -3.85
C ARG A 118 -7.86 7.00 -3.21
N VAL A 119 -8.52 6.20 -2.37
CA VAL A 119 -9.79 6.59 -1.73
C VAL A 119 -9.65 7.69 -0.67
N PHE A 120 -8.46 7.91 -0.11
CA PHE A 120 -8.23 9.05 0.80
C PHE A 120 -8.33 10.41 0.10
N ARG A 121 -8.24 10.43 -1.24
CA ARG A 121 -8.47 11.63 -2.06
C ARG A 121 -9.96 11.92 -2.27
N TRP A 122 -10.87 11.01 -1.89
CA TRP A 122 -12.31 11.22 -2.07
C TRP A 122 -12.86 12.24 -1.08
N ARG A 123 -13.60 13.23 -1.59
CA ARG A 123 -14.25 14.28 -0.77
C ARG A 123 -15.71 13.95 -0.44
N ASP A 124 -16.28 12.99 -1.14
CA ASP A 124 -17.63 12.48 -0.96
C ASP A 124 -17.68 11.00 -1.34
N GLY A 125 -18.80 10.36 -1.03
CA GLY A 125 -19.02 8.94 -1.23
C GLY A 125 -19.85 8.36 -0.09
N ARG A 126 -20.12 7.06 -0.17
CA ARG A 126 -20.77 6.27 0.87
C ARG A 126 -19.81 5.23 1.39
N TYR A 127 -19.94 4.90 2.67
CA TYR A 127 -19.23 3.79 3.28
C TYR A 127 -20.24 2.82 3.92
N GLN A 128 -19.85 1.55 3.96
CA GLN A 128 -20.55 0.52 4.70
C GLN A 128 -19.52 -0.45 5.29
N PHE A 129 -19.51 -0.61 6.59
CA PHE A 129 -18.71 -1.60 7.30
C PHE A 129 -19.60 -2.73 7.79
N MET A 130 -19.33 -3.93 7.30
CA MET A 130 -19.96 -5.17 7.74
C MET A 130 -19.00 -5.93 8.65
N ALA A 131 -19.29 -5.96 9.95
CA ALA A 131 -18.52 -6.74 10.91
C ALA A 131 -18.74 -8.25 10.68
N LEU A 132 -17.65 -9.02 10.62
CA LEU A 132 -17.66 -10.46 10.38
C LEU A 132 -16.80 -11.17 11.44
N ALA A 133 -17.10 -12.46 11.68
CA ALA A 133 -16.24 -13.30 12.53
C ALA A 133 -14.90 -13.60 11.85
N THR A 134 -14.96 -13.87 10.54
CA THR A 134 -13.81 -14.13 9.67
C THR A 134 -14.03 -13.46 8.32
N VAL A 135 -12.94 -13.10 7.65
CA VAL A 135 -12.99 -12.55 6.28
C VAL A 135 -12.45 -13.60 5.32
N ASP A 136 -13.09 -13.76 4.16
CA ASP A 136 -12.58 -14.59 3.09
C ASP A 136 -11.38 -13.91 2.42
N LEU A 137 -10.26 -14.64 2.34
CA LEU A 137 -8.99 -14.17 1.78
C LEU A 137 -8.57 -15.01 0.56
N SER A 138 -9.53 -15.73 -0.03
CA SER A 138 -9.35 -16.50 -1.27
C SER A 138 -8.88 -15.63 -2.45
N GLN A 139 -9.30 -14.37 -2.48
CA GLN A 139 -8.93 -13.39 -3.52
C GLN A 139 -7.51 -12.85 -3.37
N GLY A 140 -6.89 -13.03 -2.19
CA GLY A 140 -5.54 -12.58 -1.92
C GLY A 140 -5.39 -11.98 -0.52
N ARG A 141 -4.13 -11.70 -0.18
CA ARG A 141 -3.75 -11.08 1.09
C ARG A 141 -2.43 -10.31 0.94
N ILE A 142 -2.36 -9.14 1.55
CA ILE A 142 -1.14 -8.34 1.72
C ILE A 142 -0.69 -8.31 3.18
N ASP A 143 0.58 -7.93 3.39
CA ASP A 143 1.15 -7.72 4.73
C ASP A 143 0.18 -6.82 5.52
N PRO A 144 -0.26 -7.23 6.73
CA PRO A 144 -1.22 -6.45 7.49
C PRO A 144 -0.74 -5.01 7.73
N ILE A 145 -1.54 -4.05 7.29
CA ILE A 145 -1.29 -2.62 7.50
C ILE A 145 -2.16 -2.17 8.67
N SER A 146 -1.55 -1.74 9.77
CA SER A 146 -2.32 -1.16 10.87
C SER A 146 -3.01 0.12 10.39
N THR A 147 -4.20 0.40 10.92
CA THR A 147 -4.93 1.62 10.57
C THR A 147 -4.12 2.88 10.89
N GLU A 148 -3.32 2.90 11.95
CA GLU A 148 -2.46 4.06 12.24
C GLU A 148 -1.41 4.28 11.14
N ASN A 149 -0.72 3.22 10.71
CA ASN A 149 0.27 3.32 9.64
C ASN A 149 -0.38 3.71 8.30
N LEU A 150 -1.56 3.17 8.03
CA LEU A 150 -2.36 3.56 6.87
C LEU A 150 -2.65 5.06 6.89
N LEU A 151 -3.12 5.59 8.03
CA LEU A 151 -3.49 7.00 8.18
C LEU A 151 -2.28 7.93 8.10
N LEU A 152 -1.17 7.59 8.76
CA LEU A 152 0.07 8.38 8.67
C LEU A 152 0.57 8.49 7.23
N GLU A 153 0.55 7.38 6.50
CA GLU A 153 0.98 7.34 5.11
C GLU A 153 -0.02 8.09 4.20
N ALA A 154 -1.32 7.96 4.43
CA ALA A 154 -2.33 8.70 3.68
C ALA A 154 -2.19 10.22 3.87
N ILE A 155 -1.97 10.70 5.11
CA ILE A 155 -1.74 12.13 5.39
C ILE A 155 -0.49 12.62 4.66
N ARG A 156 0.62 11.87 4.76
CA ARG A 156 1.86 12.19 4.04
C ARG A 156 1.62 12.36 2.55
N GLN A 157 0.92 11.40 1.93
CA GLN A 157 0.62 11.47 0.50
C GLN A 157 -0.31 12.63 0.16
N MET A 158 -1.33 12.92 0.98
CA MET A 158 -2.24 14.04 0.78
C MET A 158 -1.54 15.40 0.84
N ASP A 159 -0.54 15.56 1.70
CA ASP A 159 0.24 16.79 1.85
C ASP A 159 1.28 16.98 0.73
N GLU A 160 1.89 15.88 0.28
CA GLU A 160 2.90 15.90 -0.78
C GLU A 160 2.29 15.97 -2.20
N TRP A 161 1.11 15.38 -2.43
CA TRP A 161 0.48 15.32 -3.75
C TRP A 161 0.30 16.69 -4.44
N PRO A 162 -0.11 17.77 -3.75
CA PRO A 162 -0.17 19.10 -4.35
C PRO A 162 1.19 19.63 -4.85
N LEU A 163 2.30 19.25 -4.20
CA LEU A 163 3.64 19.63 -4.64
C LEU A 163 4.03 18.85 -5.91
N ILE A 164 3.74 17.55 -5.92
CA ILE A 164 3.91 16.69 -7.10
C ILE A 164 3.13 17.25 -8.29
N HIS A 165 1.85 17.57 -8.11
CA HIS A 165 0.98 18.08 -9.17
C HIS A 165 1.42 19.45 -9.72
N ARG A 166 2.18 20.25 -8.96
CA ARG A 166 2.76 21.51 -9.49
C ARG A 166 3.85 21.25 -10.53
N GLN A 167 4.66 20.21 -10.33
CA GLN A 167 5.74 19.85 -11.26
C GLN A 167 5.26 18.92 -12.37
N LEU A 168 4.32 18.03 -12.06
CA LEU A 168 3.74 17.05 -12.97
C LEU A 168 2.20 17.15 -12.94
N PRO A 169 1.60 18.10 -13.67
CA PRO A 169 0.16 18.37 -13.60
C PRO A 169 -0.72 17.28 -14.24
N SER A 170 -0.15 16.47 -15.13
CA SER A 170 -0.85 15.34 -15.74
C SER A 170 0.11 14.18 -15.96
N LEU A 171 -0.40 12.96 -15.74
CA LEU A 171 0.34 11.73 -16.01
C LEU A 171 0.48 11.43 -17.50
N ASP A 172 -0.28 12.11 -18.36
CA ASP A 172 -0.24 11.91 -19.81
C ASP A 172 0.84 12.79 -20.48
N LEU A 173 1.57 13.56 -19.69
CA LEU A 173 2.71 14.33 -20.15
C LEU A 173 3.92 13.41 -20.40
N LYS A 174 4.64 13.65 -21.49
CA LYS A 174 5.89 12.96 -21.79
C LYS A 174 7.00 13.50 -20.91
N VAL A 175 7.85 12.61 -20.40
CA VAL A 175 8.97 12.98 -19.52
C VAL A 175 10.26 12.46 -20.13
N ARG A 176 11.26 13.34 -20.22
CA ARG A 176 12.57 13.00 -20.78
C ARG A 176 13.70 13.53 -19.92
N LYS A 177 14.86 12.87 -20.00
CA LYS A 177 16.12 13.38 -19.45
C LYS A 177 16.48 14.74 -20.02
N ASN A 178 17.04 15.60 -19.16
CA ASN A 178 17.67 16.83 -19.60
C ASN A 178 19.12 16.56 -20.01
N GLU A 179 19.38 16.46 -21.32
CA GLU A 179 20.72 16.17 -21.86
C GLU A 179 21.79 17.19 -21.44
N GLU A 180 21.41 18.45 -21.25
CA GLU A 180 22.34 19.51 -20.84
C GLU A 180 22.80 19.38 -19.38
N ARG A 181 22.01 18.73 -18.52
CA ARG A 181 22.31 18.54 -17.09
C ARG A 181 22.73 17.13 -16.72
N LEU A 182 22.52 16.15 -17.61
CA LEU A 182 22.86 14.74 -17.41
C LEU A 182 24.30 14.50 -16.93
N GLY A 183 25.26 15.27 -17.44
CA GLY A 183 26.68 15.17 -17.03
C GLY A 183 26.99 15.75 -15.63
N ALA A 184 26.07 16.49 -15.04
CA ALA A 184 26.18 17.10 -13.71
C ALA A 184 25.33 16.38 -12.65
N VAL A 185 24.56 15.36 -13.02
CA VAL A 185 23.73 14.59 -12.09
C VAL A 185 24.64 13.69 -11.26
N ASP A 186 24.68 13.93 -9.96
CA ASP A 186 25.36 13.06 -9.01
C ASP A 186 24.49 11.83 -8.71
N VAL A 187 24.71 10.77 -9.49
CA VAL A 187 23.94 9.51 -9.41
C VAL A 187 24.00 8.88 -8.01
N GLU A 188 25.08 9.12 -7.26
CA GLU A 188 25.24 8.57 -5.90
C GLU A 188 24.25 9.17 -4.90
N LYS A 189 23.84 10.43 -5.11
CA LYS A 189 22.85 11.11 -4.25
C LYS A 189 21.41 10.75 -4.55
N LEU A 190 21.14 10.19 -5.74
CA LEU A 190 19.79 9.80 -6.13
C LEU A 190 19.30 8.62 -5.28
N THR A 191 18.04 8.71 -4.86
CA THR A 191 17.32 7.59 -4.26
C THR A 191 17.12 6.46 -5.28
N PRO A 192 16.89 5.21 -4.83
CA PRO A 192 16.60 4.10 -5.74
C PRO A 192 15.41 4.35 -6.68
N ALA A 193 14.38 5.06 -6.18
CA ALA A 193 13.20 5.43 -6.96
C ALA A 193 13.57 6.41 -8.08
N GLU A 194 14.32 7.46 -7.75
CA GLU A 194 14.80 8.46 -8.73
C GLU A 194 15.70 7.83 -9.79
N ARG A 195 16.60 6.92 -9.42
CA ARG A 195 17.45 6.20 -10.39
C ARG A 195 16.61 5.39 -11.38
N THR A 196 15.63 4.64 -10.86
CA THR A 196 14.73 3.83 -11.70
C THR A 196 13.94 4.70 -12.68
N VAL A 197 13.37 5.81 -12.18
CA VAL A 197 12.62 6.76 -13.03
C VAL A 197 13.53 7.42 -14.06
N LEU A 198 14.74 7.84 -13.64
CA LEU A 198 15.70 8.46 -14.53
C LEU A 198 16.06 7.49 -15.65
N GLU A 199 16.36 6.23 -15.36
CA GLU A 199 16.67 5.21 -16.38
C GLU A 199 15.57 5.08 -17.44
N LEU A 200 14.30 5.05 -17.01
CA LEU A 200 13.12 4.88 -17.86
C LEU A 200 12.70 6.13 -18.65
N ALA A 201 13.12 7.34 -18.23
CA ALA A 201 12.72 8.60 -18.85
C ALA A 201 13.48 8.91 -20.15
N ASP A 202 13.31 8.09 -21.18
CA ASP A 202 13.94 8.24 -22.49
C ASP A 202 13.25 9.28 -23.41
N GLY A 203 12.13 9.83 -22.97
CA GLY A 203 11.34 10.83 -23.70
C GLY A 203 10.32 10.27 -24.70
N SER A 204 10.24 8.95 -24.87
CA SER A 204 9.22 8.31 -25.69
C SER A 204 7.90 8.18 -24.95
N GLY A 205 7.97 7.85 -23.65
CA GLY A 205 6.84 7.54 -22.78
C GLY A 205 6.27 8.70 -21.97
N THR A 206 5.02 8.52 -21.56
CA THR A 206 4.30 9.39 -20.61
C THR A 206 4.70 9.11 -19.17
N ALA A 207 4.45 10.04 -18.25
CA ALA A 207 4.66 9.82 -16.82
C ALA A 207 3.85 8.61 -16.30
N ARG A 208 2.66 8.37 -16.84
CA ARG A 208 1.86 7.17 -16.55
C ARG A 208 2.60 5.89 -16.91
N GLU A 209 3.16 5.83 -18.12
CA GLU A 209 3.91 4.68 -18.61
C GLU A 209 5.18 4.45 -17.79
N ILE A 210 5.91 5.52 -17.46
CA ILE A 210 7.11 5.45 -16.60
C ILE A 210 6.73 4.91 -15.21
N ALA A 211 5.64 5.41 -14.60
CA ALA A 211 5.18 4.94 -13.30
C ALA A 211 4.84 3.44 -13.32
N GLU A 212 4.17 2.97 -14.36
CA GLU A 212 3.79 1.56 -14.49
C GLU A 212 5.00 0.64 -14.78
N LEU A 213 5.93 1.08 -15.63
CA LEU A 213 7.17 0.35 -15.93
C LEU A 213 8.10 0.27 -14.73
N SER A 214 8.16 1.33 -13.91
CA SER A 214 9.04 1.39 -12.74
C SER A 214 8.68 0.38 -11.64
N GLY A 215 7.40 -0.03 -11.57
CA GLY A 215 6.89 -0.89 -10.50
C GLY A 215 6.86 -0.24 -9.11
N LEU A 216 7.22 1.04 -8.97
CA LEU A 216 7.27 1.77 -7.69
C LEU A 216 5.88 2.09 -7.13
N GLY A 217 4.87 2.14 -8.00
CA GLY A 217 3.54 2.62 -7.69
C GLY A 217 3.33 4.09 -8.08
N GLU A 218 2.08 4.48 -8.35
CA GLU A 218 1.73 5.82 -8.86
C GLU A 218 2.37 6.94 -8.02
N PHE A 219 2.18 6.92 -6.71
CA PHE A 219 2.64 7.99 -5.82
C PHE A 219 4.16 8.14 -5.84
N ASP A 220 4.89 7.06 -5.57
CA ASP A 220 6.35 7.11 -5.42
C ASP A 220 7.03 7.41 -6.76
N ALA A 221 6.51 6.90 -7.88
CA ALA A 221 7.00 7.25 -9.21
C ALA A 221 6.76 8.73 -9.54
N CYS A 222 5.57 9.26 -9.26
CA CYS A 222 5.26 10.67 -9.51
C CYS A 222 6.08 11.60 -8.63
N LYS A 223 6.32 11.22 -7.38
CA LYS A 223 7.23 11.93 -6.48
C LYS A 223 8.64 11.98 -7.04
N ALA A 224 9.21 10.82 -7.38
CA ALA A 224 10.55 10.74 -7.97
C ALA A 224 10.66 11.56 -9.28
N MET A 225 9.65 11.52 -10.15
CA MET A 225 9.59 12.36 -11.34
C MET A 225 9.56 13.86 -10.99
N ALA A 226 8.69 14.26 -10.05
CA ALA A 226 8.55 15.66 -9.64
C ALA A 226 9.83 16.22 -9.00
N ASP A 227 10.50 15.43 -8.15
CA ASP A 227 11.76 15.80 -7.50
C ASP A 227 12.87 15.98 -8.55
N LEU A 228 12.98 15.05 -9.51
CA LEU A 228 13.93 15.15 -10.63
C LEU A 228 13.61 16.30 -11.60
N ILE A 229 12.34 16.66 -11.79
CA ILE A 229 11.92 17.84 -12.57
C ILE A 229 12.32 19.12 -11.82
N ALA A 230 12.10 19.18 -10.51
CA ALA A 230 12.46 20.33 -9.69
C ALA A 230 13.98 20.57 -9.64
N ASP A 231 14.78 19.51 -9.64
CA ASP A 231 16.24 19.56 -9.76
C ASP A 231 16.73 19.87 -11.20
N GLY A 232 15.83 19.78 -12.18
CA GLY A 232 16.11 20.02 -13.60
C GLY A 232 16.75 18.84 -14.33
N SER A 233 16.90 17.69 -13.66
CA SER A 233 17.39 16.43 -14.21
C SER A 233 16.42 15.82 -15.24
N LEU A 234 15.12 16.03 -15.05
CA LEU A 234 14.07 15.69 -16.01
C LEU A 234 13.38 16.95 -16.54
N THR A 235 12.82 16.84 -17.75
CA THR A 235 11.97 17.87 -18.33
C THR A 235 10.67 17.27 -18.83
N VAL A 236 9.59 18.02 -18.65
CA VAL A 236 8.28 17.65 -19.15
C VAL A 236 8.10 18.20 -20.56
N VAL A 237 7.78 17.32 -21.51
CA VAL A 237 7.44 17.69 -22.88
C VAL A 237 5.93 17.85 -22.94
N ALA A 238 5.48 19.08 -22.76
CA ALA A 238 4.06 19.39 -22.84
C ALA A 238 3.72 20.11 -24.15
N SER A 239 2.55 19.82 -24.71
CA SER A 239 1.89 20.78 -25.59
C SER A 239 1.36 21.94 -24.72
N GLU A 240 1.49 23.18 -25.18
CA GLU A 240 1.01 24.38 -24.45
C GLU A 240 -0.44 24.25 -23.95
N GLN A 241 -1.26 23.48 -24.66
CA GLN A 241 -2.67 23.23 -24.34
C GLN A 241 -2.86 22.39 -23.06
N VAL A 242 -1.98 21.41 -22.79
CA VAL A 242 -2.09 20.56 -21.59
C VAL A 242 -1.61 21.30 -20.33
N LEU A 243 -0.59 22.16 -20.45
CA LEU A 243 -0.15 23.02 -19.35
C LEU A 243 -1.22 24.04 -18.96
N ARG A 244 -1.91 24.63 -19.95
CA ARG A 244 -3.01 25.58 -19.70
C ARG A 244 -4.23 24.89 -19.07
N ALA A 245 -4.65 23.74 -19.60
CA ALA A 245 -5.78 22.99 -19.05
C ALA A 245 -5.51 22.51 -17.60
N ALA A 246 -4.27 22.10 -17.29
CA ALA A 246 -3.92 21.67 -15.94
C ALA A 246 -3.75 22.83 -14.95
N ALA A 247 -3.31 24.01 -15.42
CA ALA A 247 -3.30 25.24 -14.61
C ALA A 247 -4.71 25.73 -14.29
N GLU A 248 -5.66 25.56 -15.22
CA GLU A 248 -7.09 25.90 -15.04
C GLU A 248 -7.82 24.89 -14.13
N ALA A 249 -7.42 23.62 -14.12
CA ALA A 249 -8.00 22.57 -13.28
C ALA A 249 -7.47 22.56 -11.83
N ALA A 250 -6.42 23.35 -11.52
CA ALA A 250 -5.92 23.49 -10.17
C ALA A 250 -7.02 24.08 -9.26
N PRO A 251 -7.39 23.43 -8.14
CA PRO A 251 -8.47 23.92 -7.29
C PRO A 251 -8.11 25.31 -6.75
N ALA A 252 -8.92 26.31 -7.10
CA ALA A 252 -8.86 27.64 -6.51
C ALA A 252 -8.90 27.50 -4.98
N ARG A 253 -7.77 27.77 -4.32
CA ARG A 253 -7.72 27.87 -2.86
C ARG A 253 -8.68 28.99 -2.47
N ARG A 254 -9.75 28.66 -1.75
CA ARG A 254 -10.37 29.61 -0.84
C ARG A 254 -9.35 29.87 0.25
N GLU A 255 -8.67 31.01 0.18
CA GLU A 255 -7.82 31.47 1.27
C GLU A 255 -8.71 31.64 2.51
N THR A 256 -8.62 30.71 3.47
CA THR A 256 -9.14 30.97 4.80
C THR A 256 -8.27 32.08 5.39
N PRO A 257 -8.84 33.26 5.70
CA PRO A 257 -8.03 34.39 6.10
C PRO A 257 -7.32 34.06 7.42
N ALA A 258 -6.01 34.28 7.47
CA ALA A 258 -5.10 33.81 8.51
C ALA A 258 -5.49 34.23 9.95
N TRP A 259 -6.39 35.20 10.12
CA TRP A 259 -6.92 35.60 11.44
C TRP A 259 -7.85 34.54 12.06
N LEU A 260 -8.58 33.74 11.26
CA LEU A 260 -9.41 32.64 11.76
C LEU A 260 -8.56 31.48 12.29
N LEU A 261 -7.48 31.14 11.59
CA LEU A 261 -6.50 30.13 12.03
C LEU A 261 -5.74 30.61 13.27
N ARG A 262 -5.38 31.89 13.37
CA ARG A 262 -4.74 32.47 14.57
C ARG A 262 -5.69 32.51 15.77
N GLY A 263 -6.98 32.77 15.54
CA GLY A 263 -8.02 32.73 16.58
C GLY A 263 -8.26 31.32 17.13
N LEU A 264 -8.38 30.32 16.23
CA LEU A 264 -8.52 28.91 16.62
C LEU A 264 -7.27 28.37 17.31
N LEU A 265 -6.06 28.72 16.82
CA LEU A 265 -4.81 28.34 17.47
C LEU A 265 -4.68 28.96 18.86
N GLY A 266 -5.08 30.23 19.02
CA GLY A 266 -5.14 30.90 20.32
C GLY A 266 -6.11 30.22 21.30
N ALA A 267 -7.27 29.79 20.81
CA ALA A 267 -8.26 29.07 21.62
C ALA A 267 -7.76 27.67 22.03
N VAL A 268 -7.08 26.95 21.13
CA VAL A 268 -6.48 25.63 21.43
C VAL A 268 -5.32 25.76 22.42
N VAL A 269 -4.46 26.77 22.27
CA VAL A 269 -3.36 27.03 23.22
C VAL A 269 -3.91 27.45 24.59
N ALA A 270 -4.97 28.26 24.63
CA ALA A 270 -5.63 28.63 25.89
C ALA A 270 -6.30 27.42 26.56
N ALA A 271 -6.95 26.55 25.80
CA ALA A 271 -7.53 25.31 26.30
C ALA A 271 -6.45 24.33 26.80
N ALA A 272 -5.31 24.22 26.09
CA ALA A 272 -4.18 23.40 26.50
C ALA A 272 -3.47 23.95 27.76
N LEU A 273 -3.33 25.28 27.88
CA LEU A 273 -2.82 25.93 29.09
C LEU A 273 -3.77 25.75 30.28
N PHE A 274 -5.07 25.85 30.04
CA PHE A 274 -6.09 25.59 31.06
C PHE A 274 -6.09 24.11 31.50
N LEU A 275 -5.91 23.18 30.56
CA LEU A 275 -5.78 21.75 30.84
C LEU A 275 -4.47 21.44 31.58
N GLN A 276 -3.36 22.10 31.23
CA GLN A 276 -2.11 22.00 31.98
C GLN A 276 -2.30 22.48 33.43
N ILE A 277 -2.89 23.66 33.65
CA ILE A 277 -3.17 24.16 35.00
C ILE A 277 -4.09 23.20 35.79
N ALA A 278 -5.05 22.55 35.12
CA ALA A 278 -5.93 21.56 35.73
C ALA A 278 -5.22 20.23 36.08
N VAL A 279 -4.27 19.80 35.24
CA VAL A 279 -3.50 18.56 35.41
C VAL A 279 -2.35 18.72 36.42
N TRP A 280 -1.77 19.91 36.57
CA TRP A 280 -0.70 20.20 37.56
C TRP A 280 -1.15 20.09 39.03
N ARG A 281 -2.44 19.85 39.31
CA ARG A 281 -2.95 19.49 40.64
C ARG A 281 -2.78 18.01 40.99
N GLN A 282 -2.37 17.16 40.05
CA GLN A 282 -2.19 15.72 40.25
C GLN A 282 -0.81 15.29 39.70
N ASP A 283 -0.06 14.54 40.49
CA ASP A 283 1.36 14.22 40.26
C ASP A 283 1.70 13.72 38.82
N PRO A 284 2.66 14.35 38.11
CA PRO A 284 2.82 14.21 36.66
C PRO A 284 3.72 13.04 36.21
N LEU A 285 4.10 12.12 37.09
CA LEU A 285 5.15 11.12 36.79
C LEU A 285 4.66 9.71 36.42
N HIS A 286 3.38 9.51 36.10
CA HIS A 286 2.85 8.18 35.73
C HIS A 286 2.69 7.94 34.22
N LEU A 287 2.96 8.94 33.36
CA LEU A 287 2.62 8.89 31.91
C LEU A 287 3.82 8.75 30.96
N LEU A 288 5.05 8.65 31.46
CA LEU A 288 6.20 8.36 30.60
C LEU A 288 6.45 6.85 30.59
N PRO A 289 6.10 6.11 29.52
CA PRO A 289 6.69 4.80 29.32
C PRO A 289 8.20 5.03 29.15
N SER A 290 8.99 4.49 30.07
CA SER A 290 10.43 4.51 29.95
C SER A 290 10.80 3.90 28.60
N ALA A 291 11.36 4.73 27.71
CA ALA A 291 12.05 4.28 26.52
C ALA A 291 13.31 3.52 26.97
N GLY A 292 13.12 2.29 27.42
CA GLY A 292 14.18 1.37 27.79
C GLY A 292 14.92 0.94 26.55
N GLY A 293 16.01 1.64 26.21
CA GLY A 293 17.03 1.20 25.26
C GLY A 293 17.84 0.01 25.78
N GLY A 294 17.15 -1.09 26.12
CA GLY A 294 17.74 -2.38 26.49
C GLY A 294 17.28 -3.49 25.55
N GLU A 295 17.80 -4.71 25.74
CA GLU A 295 17.48 -5.90 24.92
C GLU A 295 15.96 -6.10 24.68
N ALA A 296 15.11 -5.72 25.65
CA ALA A 296 13.65 -5.76 25.54
C ALA A 296 13.05 -4.84 24.45
N GLY A 297 13.72 -3.74 24.08
CA GLY A 297 13.33 -2.89 22.95
C GLY A 297 13.62 -3.56 21.60
N TRP A 298 14.81 -4.13 21.46
CA TRP A 298 15.22 -4.89 20.28
C TRP A 298 14.40 -6.18 20.09
N ASP A 299 14.01 -6.83 21.18
CA ASP A 299 13.15 -8.01 21.10
C ASP A 299 11.73 -7.68 20.63
N ARG A 300 11.16 -6.53 21.02
CA ARG A 300 9.87 -6.08 20.49
C ARG A 300 9.92 -5.79 18.98
N LEU A 301 11.00 -5.18 18.50
CA LEU A 301 11.21 -4.95 17.06
C LEU A 301 11.43 -6.27 16.31
N ARG A 302 12.23 -7.18 16.85
CA ARG A 302 12.44 -8.52 16.27
C ARG A 302 11.16 -9.35 16.27
N GLN A 303 10.30 -9.24 17.28
CA GLN A 303 8.99 -9.91 17.31
C GLN A 303 8.04 -9.40 16.22
N ARG A 304 8.00 -8.08 16.01
CA ARG A 304 7.24 -7.49 14.88
C ARG A 304 7.75 -8.00 13.54
N LYS A 305 9.08 -8.06 13.39
CA LYS A 305 9.70 -8.62 12.19
C LYS A 305 9.39 -10.11 12.02
N LEU A 306 9.41 -10.91 13.08
CA LEU A 306 9.05 -12.33 13.03
C LEU A 306 7.62 -12.53 12.52
N HIS A 307 6.67 -11.74 13.01
CA HIS A 307 5.29 -11.80 12.52
C HIS A 307 5.21 -11.50 11.02
N ALA A 308 5.92 -10.47 10.54
CA ALA A 308 5.99 -10.16 9.11
C ALA A 308 6.64 -11.31 8.30
N ASP A 309 7.75 -11.88 8.80
CA ASP A 309 8.47 -12.96 8.14
C ASP A 309 7.61 -14.26 8.09
N LEU A 310 6.90 -14.61 9.17
CA LEU A 310 5.94 -15.74 9.19
C LEU A 310 4.79 -15.52 8.21
N TRP A 311 4.27 -14.30 8.15
CA TRP A 311 3.16 -13.96 7.29
C TRP A 311 3.50 -14.11 5.79
N GLN A 312 4.72 -13.77 5.38
CA GLN A 312 5.20 -14.01 4.02
C GLN A 312 5.16 -15.51 3.66
N VAL A 313 5.52 -16.38 4.60
CA VAL A 313 5.53 -17.83 4.41
C VAL A 313 4.11 -18.40 4.38
N GLU A 314 3.21 -17.96 5.27
CA GLU A 314 1.79 -18.37 5.25
C GLU A 314 1.12 -18.03 3.91
N ARG A 315 1.41 -16.85 3.36
CA ARG A 315 0.89 -16.46 2.06
C ARG A 315 1.43 -17.34 0.93
N ALA A 316 2.73 -17.63 0.93
CA ALA A 316 3.32 -18.53 -0.06
C ALA A 316 2.73 -19.95 0.01
N LEU A 317 2.47 -20.45 1.23
CA LEU A 317 1.75 -21.71 1.45
C LEU A 317 0.34 -21.67 0.85
N HIS A 318 -0.38 -20.56 1.04
CA HIS A 318 -1.72 -20.40 0.48
C HIS A 318 -1.69 -20.37 -1.06
N LEU A 319 -0.77 -19.62 -1.67
CA LEU A 319 -0.61 -19.59 -3.13
C LEU A 319 -0.24 -20.97 -3.69
N TYR A 320 0.66 -21.70 -3.01
CA TYR A 320 1.04 -23.05 -3.39
C TYR A 320 -0.14 -24.04 -3.26
N LEU A 321 -0.94 -23.90 -2.20
CA LEU A 321 -2.13 -24.73 -1.99
C LEU A 321 -3.19 -24.47 -3.07
N LEU A 322 -3.45 -23.20 -3.41
CA LEU A 322 -4.40 -22.86 -4.46
C LEU A 322 -3.99 -23.46 -5.80
N THR A 323 -2.71 -23.33 -6.16
CA THR A 323 -2.20 -23.78 -7.47
C THR A 323 -2.07 -25.29 -7.58
N THR A 324 -1.57 -25.97 -6.55
CA THR A 324 -1.27 -27.40 -6.59
C THR A 324 -2.32 -28.29 -5.95
N GLY A 325 -3.27 -27.71 -5.21
CA GLY A 325 -4.29 -28.44 -4.45
C GLY A 325 -3.75 -29.17 -3.20
N ARG A 326 -2.47 -28.98 -2.84
CA ARG A 326 -1.82 -29.63 -1.69
C ARG A 326 -0.84 -28.70 -1.00
N LEU A 327 -0.61 -28.90 0.30
CA LEU A 327 0.47 -28.22 1.03
C LEU A 327 1.82 -28.88 0.72
N PRO A 328 2.93 -28.11 0.70
CA PRO A 328 4.26 -28.68 0.49
C PRO A 328 4.68 -29.54 1.70
N VAL A 329 5.48 -30.58 1.48
CA VAL A 329 5.99 -31.43 2.58
C VAL A 329 7.07 -30.69 3.40
N ARG A 330 7.81 -29.79 2.74
CA ARG A 330 8.92 -29.01 3.32
C ARG A 330 8.87 -27.57 2.79
N LEU A 331 9.27 -26.58 3.59
CA LEU A 331 9.20 -25.17 3.19
C LEU A 331 10.15 -24.85 2.02
N GLU A 332 11.23 -25.62 1.83
CA GLU A 332 12.16 -25.46 0.71
C GLU A 332 11.48 -25.64 -0.64
N ALA A 333 10.40 -26.41 -0.71
CA ALA A 333 9.61 -26.57 -1.93
C ALA A 333 8.99 -25.24 -2.41
N LEU A 334 8.70 -24.30 -1.50
CA LEU A 334 8.22 -22.96 -1.85
C LEU A 334 9.31 -22.11 -2.48
N VAL A 335 10.58 -22.34 -2.10
CA VAL A 335 11.74 -21.67 -2.70
C VAL A 335 12.06 -22.27 -4.06
N GLU A 336 12.04 -23.60 -4.16
CA GLU A 336 12.24 -24.33 -5.42
C GLU A 336 11.18 -23.96 -6.47
N ALA A 337 9.93 -23.77 -6.05
CA ALA A 337 8.83 -23.35 -6.91
C ALA A 337 8.73 -21.81 -7.08
N GLY A 338 9.66 -21.04 -6.50
CA GLY A 338 9.77 -19.59 -6.73
C GLY A 338 8.72 -18.73 -6.02
N TYR A 339 8.00 -19.24 -5.02
CA TYR A 339 7.07 -18.47 -4.19
C TYR A 339 7.75 -17.68 -3.07
N LEU A 340 8.96 -18.09 -2.67
CA LEU A 340 9.76 -17.46 -1.61
C LEU A 340 11.24 -17.40 -1.98
N SER A 341 11.94 -16.44 -1.40
CA SER A 341 13.42 -16.46 -1.40
C SER A 341 13.95 -17.35 -0.29
N ALA A 342 15.13 -17.96 -0.49
CA ALA A 342 15.78 -18.80 0.54
C ALA A 342 16.02 -18.07 1.87
N ARG A 343 16.16 -16.73 1.84
CA ARG A 343 16.34 -15.89 3.03
C ARG A 343 15.07 -15.83 3.89
N ALA A 344 13.88 -15.95 3.29
CA ALA A 344 12.61 -15.88 3.99
C ALA A 344 12.29 -17.12 4.85
N LEU A 345 13.07 -18.21 4.71
CA LEU A 345 12.92 -19.41 5.53
C LEU A 345 13.58 -19.31 6.92
N ARG A 346 14.18 -18.16 7.24
CA ARG A 346 14.87 -17.91 8.50
C ARG A 346 14.16 -16.83 9.31
N ASP A 347 14.10 -17.03 10.61
CA ASP A 347 13.57 -16.04 11.55
C ASP A 347 14.55 -14.85 11.75
N PRO A 348 14.12 -13.77 12.44
CA PRO A 348 14.98 -12.61 12.72
C PRO A 348 16.24 -12.92 13.55
N TRP A 349 16.35 -14.13 14.12
CA TRP A 349 17.52 -14.61 14.86
C TRP A 349 18.38 -15.58 14.01
N GLY A 350 18.08 -15.72 12.72
CA GLY A 350 18.84 -16.51 11.74
C GLY A 350 18.56 -18.02 11.76
N GLN A 351 17.61 -18.47 12.59
CA GLN A 351 17.25 -19.87 12.75
C GLN A 351 16.18 -20.28 11.73
N PRO A 352 16.16 -21.54 11.27
CA PRO A 352 15.13 -22.01 10.35
C PRO A 352 13.75 -22.02 11.03
N LEU A 353 12.72 -21.66 10.25
CA LEU A 353 11.32 -21.74 10.68
C LEU A 353 10.87 -23.19 10.88
N ARG A 354 9.95 -23.42 11.81
CA ARG A 354 9.38 -24.75 12.07
C ARG A 354 8.08 -24.88 11.33
N TYR A 355 7.96 -25.93 10.52
CA TYR A 355 6.79 -26.21 9.70
C TYR A 355 6.40 -27.68 9.78
N GLN A 356 5.10 -27.93 9.97
CA GLN A 356 4.51 -29.26 9.92
C GLN A 356 3.16 -29.17 9.23
N ALA A 357 2.92 -30.00 8.22
CA ALA A 357 1.63 -30.10 7.53
C ALA A 357 0.98 -31.47 7.77
N GLN A 358 -0.34 -31.46 7.97
CA GLN A 358 -1.18 -32.66 8.05
C GLN A 358 -2.44 -32.43 7.20
N GLY A 359 -2.48 -33.04 6.02
CA GLY A 359 -3.57 -32.82 5.06
C GLY A 359 -3.60 -31.38 4.54
N LEU A 360 -4.68 -30.65 4.84
CA LEU A 360 -4.86 -29.23 4.51
C LEU A 360 -4.53 -28.29 5.68
N GLU A 361 -4.24 -28.83 6.87
CA GLU A 361 -3.84 -28.05 8.03
C GLU A 361 -2.31 -27.97 8.12
N TYR A 362 -1.80 -26.85 8.63
CA TYR A 362 -0.39 -26.68 8.92
C TYR A 362 -0.16 -25.92 10.22
N ARG A 363 1.01 -26.15 10.81
CA ARG A 363 1.57 -25.35 11.89
C ARG A 363 2.87 -24.71 11.40
N LEU A 364 2.96 -23.40 11.56
CA LEU A 364 4.13 -22.61 11.22
C LEU A 364 4.51 -21.74 12.43
N ASP A 365 5.74 -21.91 12.93
CA ASP A 365 6.23 -21.19 14.11
C ASP A 365 7.70 -20.75 13.94
N GLY A 366 8.05 -19.64 14.60
CA GLY A 366 9.45 -19.23 14.78
C GLY A 366 10.22 -20.21 15.69
N SER A 367 11.55 -20.23 15.58
CA SER A 367 12.38 -21.19 16.32
C SER A 367 12.33 -21.01 17.85
N ARG A 368 11.99 -19.80 18.31
CA ARG A 368 11.94 -19.40 19.72
C ARG A 368 10.49 -19.10 20.15
N ALA A 369 9.82 -20.10 20.71
CA ALA A 369 8.62 -19.88 21.51
C ALA A 369 9.03 -19.27 22.86
N LEU A 370 8.81 -17.97 23.05
CA LEU A 370 8.89 -17.35 24.38
C LEU A 370 7.48 -17.32 24.99
N PRO A 371 7.37 -17.44 26.33
CA PRO A 371 6.11 -17.71 27.00
C PRO A 371 5.08 -16.62 26.69
N ARG A 372 3.83 -17.05 26.45
CA ARG A 372 2.68 -16.14 26.40
C ARG A 372 2.72 -15.27 27.66
N PRO A 373 2.59 -13.94 27.57
CA PRO A 373 2.41 -13.14 28.78
C PRO A 373 1.21 -13.69 29.53
N GLY A 374 1.39 -13.89 30.84
CA GLY A 374 0.40 -14.46 31.73
C GLY A 374 -0.95 -13.74 31.64
N ARG A 375 -2.00 -14.51 31.90
CA ARG A 375 -3.41 -14.13 31.95
C ARG A 375 -3.67 -12.83 32.69
#